data_AF-A0A554FUG9-F1
#
_entry.id   AF-A0A554FUG9-F1
#
_cell.length_a   1.000
_cell.length_b   1.000
_cell.length_c   1.000
_cell.angle_alpha   90.00
_cell.angle_beta   90.00
_cell.angle_gamma   90.00
#
_symmetry.space_group_name_H-M   'P 1'
#
loop_
_entity.id
_entity.type
_entity.pdbx_description
1 polymer ?
#
loop_
_entity_poly.entity_id
_entity_poly.type
_entity_poly.pdbx_seq_one_letter_code
_entity_poly.pdbx_strand_id
1 'polypeptide(L)'
;MSPGLIGLAVAAAVALTPLTLRAWRRAWARRRWRALGPILELSPFPASTRVLLAGRYRGHPVEVSLSRTGASRLRLMLGTKLPQDFALLPQGRGLRWRGASKERDIQVGQPALDAAFLIQGANPAAVIRLLGEPGVRDALIRLQARGVPFQLQGQELIASPMGSLSEASVRELLRDLAGVASALQSTAEHHRALAASAREAVQDSAPATGKVLAPAVRRDLDFQQFVRIREEFSRRWVVHNTLVIASGVVGLLGGGLWLVLRRGPPPEGWDLAGVPFAAAFTFASLTYMFSAYFQLLCPGCGNDLHDYDNTDSDGAPNLSLDRCPHCDVVLR
;
A
#
# COMPACT_ATOMS: atom_id res chain seq x y z
N MET A 1 -0.45 51.62 -6.98
CA MET A 1 -0.23 50.17 -7.16
C MET A 1 -0.98 49.71 -8.40
N SER A 2 -0.33 49.08 -9.36
CA SER A 2 -0.96 48.67 -10.62
C SER A 2 -1.93 47.49 -10.41
N PRO A 3 -3.14 47.52 -10.98
CA PRO A 3 -4.17 46.49 -10.80
C PRO A 3 -3.69 45.07 -11.19
N GLY A 4 -2.73 44.95 -12.12
CA GLY A 4 -2.10 43.68 -12.48
C GLY A 4 -1.29 43.01 -11.35
N LEU A 5 -0.65 43.80 -10.48
CA LEU A 5 0.10 43.26 -9.33
C LEU A 5 -0.83 42.77 -8.21
N ILE A 6 -1.99 43.41 -8.06
CA ILE A 6 -3.02 42.99 -7.10
C ILE A 6 -3.67 41.68 -7.59
N GLY A 7 -3.98 41.57 -8.89
CA GLY A 7 -4.50 40.33 -9.49
C GLY A 7 -3.53 39.14 -9.35
N LEU A 8 -2.22 39.37 -9.56
CA LEU A 8 -1.18 38.35 -9.43
C LEU A 8 -0.98 37.92 -7.97
N ALA A 9 -1.05 38.87 -7.02
CA ALA A 9 -0.97 38.58 -5.59
C ALA A 9 -2.19 37.79 -5.08
N VAL A 10 -3.40 38.12 -5.54
CA VAL A 10 -4.63 37.38 -5.20
C VAL A 10 -4.59 35.97 -5.81
N ALA A 11 -4.18 35.83 -7.08
CA ALA A 11 -4.03 34.52 -7.72
C ALA A 11 -2.99 33.65 -7.00
N ALA A 12 -1.84 34.22 -6.62
CA ALA A 12 -0.82 33.53 -5.84
C ALA A 12 -1.33 33.13 -4.45
N ALA A 13 -2.06 34.01 -3.76
CA ALA A 13 -2.66 33.70 -2.46
C ALA A 13 -3.68 32.56 -2.57
N VAL A 14 -4.58 32.60 -3.55
CA VAL A 14 -5.57 31.54 -3.80
C VAL A 14 -4.88 30.20 -4.16
N ALA A 15 -3.83 30.24 -4.97
CA ALA A 15 -3.06 29.04 -5.34
C ALA A 15 -2.25 28.45 -4.17
N LEU A 16 -1.72 29.29 -3.28
CA LEU A 16 -0.92 28.85 -2.12
C LEU A 16 -1.77 28.41 -0.92
N THR A 17 -2.99 28.95 -0.77
CA THR A 17 -3.92 28.62 0.33
C THR A 17 -4.17 27.11 0.52
N PRO A 18 -4.42 26.29 -0.53
CA PRO A 18 -4.60 24.84 -0.33
C PRO A 18 -3.31 24.14 0.10
N LEU A 19 -2.14 24.63 -0.32
CA LEU A 19 -0.84 24.05 0.08
C LEU A 19 -0.51 24.39 1.53
N THR A 20 -0.74 25.63 1.94
CA THR A 20 -0.55 26.07 3.34
C THR A 20 -1.52 25.37 4.29
N LEU A 21 -2.79 25.23 3.89
CA LEU A 21 -3.78 24.46 4.67
C LEU A 21 -3.39 22.98 4.81
N ARG A 22 -2.89 22.34 3.73
CA ARG A 22 -2.41 20.95 3.78
C ARG A 22 -1.19 20.82 4.70
N ALA A 23 -0.23 21.74 4.60
CA ALA A 23 0.95 21.76 5.44
C ALA A 23 0.58 21.95 6.92
N TRP A 24 -0.33 22.89 7.20
CA TRP A 24 -0.85 23.13 8.54
C TRP A 24 -1.59 21.92 9.11
N ARG A 25 -2.52 21.32 8.35
CA ARG A 25 -3.23 20.08 8.77
C ARG A 25 -2.26 18.96 9.09
N ARG A 26 -1.24 18.75 8.24
CA ARG A 26 -0.22 17.73 8.45
C ARG A 26 0.62 17.99 9.70
N ALA A 27 1.02 19.25 9.94
CA ALA A 27 1.76 19.64 11.13
C ALA A 27 0.93 19.46 12.40
N TRP A 28 -0.34 19.88 12.38
CA TRP A 28 -1.28 19.69 13.48
C TRP A 28 -1.48 18.22 13.81
N ALA A 29 -1.77 17.38 12.80
CA ALA A 29 -1.98 15.94 12.99
C ALA A 29 -0.71 15.28 13.54
N ARG A 30 0.46 15.65 13.03
CA ARG A 30 1.76 15.14 13.51
C ARG A 30 2.00 15.48 14.98
N ARG A 31 1.71 16.72 15.41
CA ARG A 31 1.84 17.11 16.83
C ARG A 31 0.88 16.32 17.71
N ARG A 32 -0.38 16.14 17.28
CA ARG A 32 -1.38 15.37 18.03
C ARG A 32 -1.02 13.91 18.15
N TRP A 33 -0.60 13.25 17.08
CA TRP A 33 -0.13 11.87 17.16
C TRP A 33 1.07 11.71 18.07
N ARG A 34 2.07 12.61 18.00
CA ARG A 34 3.23 12.55 18.91
C ARG A 34 2.85 12.69 20.38
N ALA A 35 1.84 13.51 20.70
CA ALA A 35 1.32 13.62 22.06
C ALA A 35 0.56 12.35 22.49
N LEU A 36 -0.16 11.71 21.57
CA LEU A 36 -0.87 10.45 21.83
C LEU A 36 0.05 9.22 21.90
N GLY A 37 1.21 9.25 21.24
CA GLY A 37 2.13 8.11 21.13
C GLY A 37 2.44 7.45 22.48
N PRO A 38 2.96 8.19 23.49
CA PRO A 38 3.25 7.63 24.81
C PRO A 38 2.02 7.04 25.50
N ILE A 39 0.86 7.67 25.34
CA ILE A 39 -0.42 7.28 25.97
C ILE A 39 -0.99 5.99 25.34
N LEU A 40 -0.61 5.71 24.11
CA LEU A 40 -1.00 4.52 23.35
C LEU A 40 0.12 3.46 23.32
N GLU A 41 1.20 3.66 24.07
CA GLU A 41 2.40 2.80 24.07
C GLU A 41 3.03 2.63 22.67
N LEU A 42 2.87 3.63 21.81
CA LEU A 42 3.44 3.67 20.47
C LEU A 42 4.68 4.57 20.46
N SER A 43 5.79 4.02 19.96
CA SER A 43 7.07 4.72 19.91
C SER A 43 7.19 5.57 18.64
N PRO A 44 7.80 6.76 18.72
CA PRO A 44 8.08 7.56 17.53
C PRO A 44 9.02 6.82 16.58
N PHE A 45 8.73 6.87 15.29
CA PHE A 45 9.58 6.28 14.26
C PHE A 45 10.53 7.35 13.68
N PRO A 46 11.82 7.35 14.03
CA PRO A 46 12.72 8.49 13.79
C PRO A 46 13.11 8.69 12.31
N ALA A 47 12.98 7.65 11.48
CA ALA A 47 13.54 7.63 10.13
C ALA A 47 12.54 7.94 8.99
N SER A 48 11.24 8.11 9.28
CA SER A 48 10.20 8.24 8.24
C SER A 48 9.56 9.62 8.19
N THR A 49 9.25 10.08 6.97
CA THR A 49 8.42 11.28 6.76
C THR A 49 6.91 10.97 6.73
N ARG A 50 6.55 9.69 6.59
CA ARG A 50 5.18 9.17 6.45
C ARG A 50 4.74 8.47 7.73
N VAL A 51 5.50 7.49 8.21
CA VAL A 51 5.30 6.79 9.47
C VAL A 51 5.69 7.71 10.62
N LEU A 52 4.77 7.90 11.55
CA LEU A 52 4.99 8.72 12.73
C LEU A 52 5.28 7.89 13.96
N LEU A 53 4.51 6.82 14.14
CA LEU A 53 4.55 5.97 15.32
C LEU A 53 4.49 4.51 14.90
N ALA A 54 5.19 3.65 15.63
CA ALA A 54 5.11 2.21 15.50
C ALA A 54 5.19 1.57 16.89
N GLY A 55 4.48 0.47 17.09
CA GLY A 55 4.48 -0.25 18.35
C GLY A 55 3.59 -1.48 18.29
N ARG A 56 3.11 -1.91 19.45
CA ARG A 56 2.15 -3.01 19.55
C ARG A 56 0.96 -2.55 20.38
N TYR A 57 -0.23 -3.02 20.02
CA TYR A 57 -1.44 -2.80 20.80
C TYR A 57 -2.15 -4.13 20.98
N ARG A 58 -2.31 -4.58 22.24
CA ARG A 58 -2.90 -5.89 22.57
C ARG A 58 -2.28 -7.06 21.79
N GLY A 59 -0.96 -7.06 21.66
CA GLY A 59 -0.20 -8.10 20.93
C GLY A 59 -0.11 -7.88 19.42
N HIS A 60 -0.95 -7.03 18.81
CA HIS A 60 -0.92 -6.76 17.37
C HIS A 60 0.06 -5.65 17.01
N PRO A 61 0.92 -5.81 15.99
CA PRO A 61 1.76 -4.72 15.52
C PRO A 61 0.92 -3.59 14.90
N VAL A 62 1.16 -2.36 15.35
CA VAL A 62 0.40 -1.18 14.93
C VAL A 62 1.36 -0.09 14.45
N GLU A 63 0.95 0.54 13.36
CA GLU A 63 1.63 1.67 12.77
C GLU A 63 0.67 2.83 12.53
N VAL A 64 1.16 4.04 12.78
CA VAL A 64 0.48 5.28 12.46
C VAL A 64 1.27 6.02 11.39
N SER A 65 0.63 6.31 10.26
CA SER A 65 1.21 7.10 9.18
C SER A 65 0.33 8.29 8.79
N LEU A 66 0.96 9.31 8.20
CA LEU A 66 0.30 10.45 7.59
C LEU A 66 0.49 10.41 6.07
N SER A 67 -0.63 10.50 5.36
CA SER A 67 -0.65 10.76 3.92
C SER A 67 -0.09 12.15 3.58
N ARG A 68 0.19 12.37 2.29
CA ARG A 68 0.63 13.68 1.78
C ARG A 68 -0.39 14.79 2.01
N THR A 69 -1.68 14.45 2.09
CA THR A 69 -2.79 15.39 2.34
C THR A 69 -2.97 15.71 3.82
N GLY A 70 -2.25 15.04 4.72
CA GLY A 70 -2.39 15.17 6.17
C GLY A 70 -3.44 14.26 6.78
N ALA A 71 -4.13 13.42 5.99
CA ALA A 71 -5.01 12.38 6.52
C ALA A 71 -4.19 11.31 7.25
N SER A 72 -4.69 10.88 8.41
CA SER A 72 -4.06 9.86 9.25
C SER A 72 -4.50 8.47 8.81
N ARG A 73 -3.58 7.51 8.90
CA ARG A 73 -3.81 6.11 8.61
C ARG A 73 -3.26 5.27 9.75
N LEU A 74 -4.14 4.48 10.37
CA LEU A 74 -3.80 3.44 11.31
C LEU A 74 -3.72 2.13 10.54
N ARG A 75 -2.63 1.41 10.71
CA ARG A 75 -2.38 0.12 10.06
C ARG A 75 -2.06 -0.90 11.16
N LEU A 76 -2.83 -1.97 11.22
CA LEU A 76 -2.65 -3.06 12.15
C LEU A 76 -2.32 -4.33 11.36
N MET A 77 -1.22 -4.99 11.71
CA MET A 77 -0.77 -6.24 11.06
C MET A 77 -1.42 -7.45 11.74
N LEU A 78 -1.99 -8.35 10.94
CA LEU A 78 -2.48 -9.64 11.39
C LEU A 78 -1.30 -10.61 11.57
N GLY A 79 -1.31 -11.38 12.66
CA GLY A 79 -0.30 -12.41 12.91
C GLY A 79 -0.41 -13.60 11.94
N THR A 80 -1.54 -13.77 11.27
CA THR A 80 -1.84 -14.95 10.45
C THR A 80 -2.07 -14.62 8.99
N LYS A 81 -1.79 -15.59 8.11
CA LYS A 81 -2.25 -15.51 6.73
C LYS A 81 -3.79 -15.53 6.70
N LEU A 82 -4.40 -14.75 5.83
CA LEU A 82 -5.82 -14.89 5.49
C LEU A 82 -5.93 -15.73 4.20
N PRO A 83 -7.15 -16.05 3.71
CA PRO A 83 -7.30 -16.67 2.40
C PRO A 83 -6.56 -15.87 1.32
N GLN A 84 -6.05 -16.57 0.31
CA GLN A 84 -5.25 -15.93 -0.74
C GLN A 84 -6.05 -14.84 -1.45
N ASP A 85 -5.38 -13.71 -1.69
CA ASP A 85 -5.94 -12.50 -2.31
C ASP A 85 -7.18 -11.94 -1.60
N PHE A 86 -7.34 -12.26 -0.31
CA PHE A 86 -8.44 -11.74 0.47
C PHE A 86 -8.33 -10.23 0.66
N ALA A 87 -9.37 -9.51 0.25
CA ALA A 87 -9.50 -8.08 0.48
C ALA A 87 -10.96 -7.70 0.82
N LEU A 88 -11.10 -6.73 1.71
CA LEU A 88 -12.32 -6.01 2.01
C LEU A 88 -12.09 -4.54 1.71
N LEU A 89 -12.73 -4.02 0.68
CA LEU A 89 -12.60 -2.64 0.24
C LEU A 89 -13.92 -1.91 0.47
N PRO A 90 -13.96 -0.74 1.13
CA PRO A 90 -15.22 -0.06 1.42
C PRO A 90 -15.91 0.40 0.13
N GLN A 91 -17.18 0.05 -0.05
CA GLN A 91 -18.01 0.54 -1.17
C GLN A 91 -18.38 2.01 -0.92
N GLY A 92 -17.89 2.92 -1.77
CA GLY A 92 -18.12 4.36 -1.64
C GLY A 92 -17.77 5.15 -2.89
N ARG A 93 -18.23 6.42 -2.97
CA ARG A 93 -18.24 7.32 -4.16
C ARG A 93 -16.92 7.45 -4.95
N GLY A 94 -15.77 7.02 -4.41
CA GLY A 94 -14.44 7.13 -5.03
C GLY A 94 -13.98 5.95 -5.88
N LEU A 95 -14.61 4.76 -5.78
CA LEU A 95 -14.23 3.58 -6.58
C LEU A 95 -14.52 3.74 -8.08
N ARG A 96 -15.39 4.69 -8.47
CA ARG A 96 -15.65 5.00 -9.89
C ARG A 96 -14.45 5.59 -10.64
N TRP A 97 -13.42 6.08 -9.94
CA TRP A 97 -12.29 6.78 -10.58
C TRP A 97 -11.03 5.91 -10.79
N ARG A 98 -10.98 4.70 -10.23
CA ARG A 98 -9.85 3.78 -10.42
C ARG A 98 -10.37 2.41 -10.88
N GLY A 99 -10.71 2.27 -12.16
CA GLY A 99 -10.72 0.97 -12.87
C GLY A 99 -11.43 -0.24 -12.25
N ALA A 100 -12.20 -0.08 -11.16
CA ALA A 100 -12.75 -1.15 -10.34
C ALA A 100 -13.90 -1.89 -11.04
N SER A 101 -14.20 -1.54 -12.28
CA SER A 101 -15.27 -2.10 -13.10
C SER A 101 -14.96 -3.50 -13.65
N LYS A 102 -13.87 -4.16 -13.24
CA LYS A 102 -13.52 -5.52 -13.69
C LYS A 102 -13.29 -6.54 -12.58
N GLU A 103 -13.32 -6.14 -11.31
CA GLU A 103 -13.00 -7.05 -10.21
C GLU A 103 -14.27 -7.76 -9.71
N ARG A 104 -14.23 -9.09 -9.62
CA ARG A 104 -15.37 -9.92 -9.20
C ARG A 104 -15.58 -9.79 -7.69
N ASP A 105 -16.73 -9.22 -7.33
CA ASP A 105 -17.21 -9.15 -5.96
C ASP A 105 -17.77 -10.50 -5.51
N ILE A 106 -17.41 -10.95 -4.30
CA ILE A 106 -17.91 -12.18 -3.70
C ILE A 106 -19.10 -11.85 -2.81
N GLN A 107 -20.28 -12.33 -3.20
CA GLN A 107 -21.48 -12.28 -2.36
C GLN A 107 -21.32 -13.27 -1.21
N VAL A 108 -21.23 -12.78 0.03
CA VAL A 108 -21.07 -13.63 1.22
C VAL A 108 -22.37 -13.96 1.93
N GLY A 109 -23.49 -13.44 1.43
CA GLY A 109 -24.82 -13.70 1.97
C GLY A 109 -25.09 -12.96 3.28
N GLN A 110 -24.39 -11.85 3.52
CA GLN A 110 -24.54 -10.99 4.68
C GLN A 110 -24.85 -9.58 4.18
N PRO A 111 -26.15 -9.18 4.12
CA PRO A 111 -26.56 -7.93 3.48
C PRO A 111 -25.82 -6.68 3.97
N ALA A 112 -25.49 -6.63 5.28
CA ALA A 112 -24.75 -5.51 5.86
C ALA A 112 -23.30 -5.41 5.35
N LEU A 113 -22.65 -6.55 5.11
CA LEU A 113 -21.28 -6.61 4.60
C LEU A 113 -21.26 -6.46 3.07
N ASP A 114 -22.16 -7.15 2.36
CA ASP A 114 -22.27 -7.11 0.90
C ASP A 114 -22.63 -5.70 0.39
N ALA A 115 -23.39 -4.91 1.17
CA ALA A 115 -23.70 -3.52 0.84
C ALA A 115 -22.58 -2.53 1.18
N ALA A 116 -21.64 -2.92 2.06
CA ALA A 116 -20.65 -2.02 2.63
C ALA A 116 -19.25 -2.24 2.08
N PHE A 117 -18.94 -3.45 1.62
CA PHE A 117 -17.62 -3.84 1.17
C PHE A 117 -17.69 -4.55 -0.17
N LEU A 118 -16.70 -4.27 -1.00
CA LEU A 118 -16.34 -5.10 -2.13
C LEU A 118 -15.37 -6.15 -1.60
N ILE A 119 -15.76 -7.41 -1.74
CA ILE A 119 -15.12 -8.57 -1.12
C ILE A 119 -14.43 -9.37 -2.22
N GLN A 120 -13.13 -9.62 -2.04
CA GLN A 120 -12.30 -10.34 -3.00
C GLN A 120 -11.58 -11.50 -2.35
N GLY A 121 -11.21 -12.49 -3.16
CA GLY A 121 -10.38 -13.62 -2.74
C GLY A 121 -10.27 -14.66 -3.84
N ALA A 122 -9.11 -15.30 -3.93
CA ALA A 122 -8.85 -16.36 -4.91
C ALA A 122 -9.75 -17.58 -4.69
N ASN A 123 -10.15 -17.84 -3.43
CA ASN A 123 -11.07 -18.92 -3.06
C ASN A 123 -12.33 -18.36 -2.38
N PRO A 124 -13.44 -18.17 -3.12
CA PRO A 124 -14.67 -17.62 -2.57
C PRO A 124 -15.25 -18.42 -1.41
N ALA A 125 -15.20 -19.76 -1.46
CA ALA A 125 -15.75 -20.60 -0.40
C ALA A 125 -15.00 -20.42 0.93
N ALA A 126 -13.67 -20.23 0.88
CA ALA A 126 -12.87 -19.95 2.07
C ALA A 126 -13.19 -18.57 2.67
N VAL A 127 -13.43 -17.57 1.82
CA VAL A 127 -13.83 -16.21 2.24
C VAL A 127 -15.23 -16.21 2.86
N ILE A 128 -16.20 -16.85 2.21
CA ILE A 128 -17.57 -16.97 2.71
C ILE A 128 -17.57 -17.67 4.07
N ARG A 129 -16.79 -18.74 4.24
CA ARG A 129 -16.65 -19.44 5.52
C ARG A 129 -16.07 -18.53 6.59
N LEU A 130 -14.97 -17.83 6.30
CA LEU A 130 -14.31 -16.92 7.23
C LEU A 130 -15.25 -15.78 7.68
N LEU A 131 -16.00 -15.18 6.76
CA LEU A 131 -16.92 -14.07 7.07
C LEU A 131 -18.27 -14.52 7.61
N GLY A 132 -18.63 -15.79 7.42
CA GLY A 132 -19.82 -16.41 8.01
C GLY A 132 -19.71 -16.63 9.52
N GLU A 133 -18.47 -16.66 10.04
CA GLU A 133 -18.20 -16.89 11.46
C GLU A 133 -18.72 -15.73 12.32
N PRO A 134 -19.56 -15.98 13.34
CA PRO A 134 -20.24 -14.93 14.11
C PRO A 134 -19.27 -13.92 14.72
N GLY A 135 -18.15 -14.39 15.30
CA GLY A 135 -17.16 -13.50 15.92
C GLY A 135 -16.51 -12.53 14.93
N VAL A 136 -16.25 -12.97 13.70
CA VAL A 136 -15.68 -12.12 12.63
C VAL A 136 -16.72 -11.13 12.14
N ARG A 137 -17.92 -11.62 11.82
CA ARG A 137 -19.03 -10.79 11.35
C ARG A 137 -19.37 -9.68 12.34
N ASP A 138 -19.56 -10.02 13.61
CA ASP A 138 -20.00 -9.08 14.64
C ASP A 138 -18.92 -8.02 14.90
N ALA A 139 -17.64 -8.39 14.83
CA ALA A 139 -16.53 -7.45 14.95
C ALA A 139 -16.47 -6.47 13.76
N LEU A 140 -16.66 -6.96 12.53
CA LEU A 140 -16.67 -6.12 11.32
C LEU A 140 -17.85 -5.15 11.31
N ILE A 141 -19.06 -5.62 11.64
CA ILE A 141 -20.26 -4.78 11.73
C ILE A 141 -20.09 -3.70 12.80
N ARG A 142 -19.53 -4.05 13.97
CA ARG A 142 -19.25 -3.08 15.03
C ARG A 142 -18.27 -2.00 14.58
N LEU A 143 -17.20 -2.39 13.88
CA LEU A 143 -16.23 -1.43 13.35
C LEU A 143 -16.87 -0.54 12.27
N GLN A 144 -17.70 -1.11 11.39
CA GLN A 144 -18.44 -0.37 10.38
C GLN A 144 -19.42 0.64 10.99
N ALA A 145 -20.11 0.28 12.06
CA ALA A 145 -21.06 1.15 12.75
C ALA A 145 -20.41 2.42 13.32
N ARG A 146 -19.07 2.44 13.50
CA ARG A 146 -18.34 3.68 13.86
C ARG A 146 -18.30 4.73 12.75
N GLY A 147 -18.59 4.34 11.51
CA GLY A 147 -18.48 5.23 10.34
C GLY A 147 -17.03 5.62 10.00
N VAL A 148 -16.04 4.89 10.50
CA VAL A 148 -14.63 5.09 10.15
C VAL A 148 -14.32 4.26 8.89
N PRO A 149 -13.83 4.88 7.80
CA PRO A 149 -13.40 4.13 6.62
C PRO A 149 -12.26 3.18 6.99
N PHE A 150 -12.48 1.89 6.77
CA PHE A 150 -11.46 0.86 6.90
C PHE A 150 -11.45 -0.04 5.68
N GLN A 151 -10.31 -0.68 5.46
CA GLN A 151 -10.10 -1.70 4.45
C GLN A 151 -9.20 -2.80 5.03
N LEU A 152 -9.35 -4.00 4.51
CA LEU A 152 -8.48 -5.13 4.78
C LEU A 152 -7.86 -5.58 3.47
N GLN A 153 -6.53 -5.71 3.42
CA GLN A 153 -5.85 -6.20 2.23
C GLN A 153 -4.73 -7.16 2.68
N GLY A 154 -4.87 -8.44 2.32
CA GLY A 154 -3.93 -9.47 2.75
C GLY A 154 -3.92 -9.63 4.28
N GLN A 155 -2.87 -9.11 4.93
CA GLN A 155 -2.70 -9.17 6.39
C GLN A 155 -2.76 -7.79 7.05
N GLU A 156 -3.15 -6.76 6.30
CA GLU A 156 -3.17 -5.40 6.80
C GLU A 156 -4.59 -4.92 7.00
N LEU A 157 -4.95 -4.61 8.25
CA LEU A 157 -6.17 -3.90 8.57
C LEU A 157 -5.86 -2.40 8.66
N ILE A 158 -6.41 -1.63 7.73
CA ILE A 158 -6.10 -0.21 7.55
C ILE A 158 -7.35 0.60 7.85
N ALA A 159 -7.27 1.54 8.79
CA ALA A 159 -8.33 2.47 9.12
C ALA A 159 -7.86 3.92 8.98
N SER A 160 -8.75 4.80 8.52
CA SER A 160 -8.48 6.23 8.39
C SER A 160 -9.33 7.01 9.39
N PRO A 161 -8.83 7.32 10.61
CA PRO A 161 -9.60 8.08 11.58
C PRO A 161 -9.98 9.45 11.00
N MET A 162 -11.29 9.72 10.94
CA MET A 162 -11.85 11.00 10.52
C MET A 162 -12.28 11.80 11.75
N GLY A 163 -12.10 13.12 11.71
CA GLY A 163 -12.53 14.01 12.80
C GLY A 163 -11.47 14.25 13.87
N SER A 164 -11.90 14.29 15.14
CA SER A 164 -11.03 14.64 16.27
C SER A 164 -10.09 13.50 16.63
N LEU A 165 -8.78 13.79 16.69
CA LEU A 165 -7.75 12.88 17.21
C LEU A 165 -7.74 12.96 18.75
N SER A 166 -8.87 12.62 19.37
CA SER A 166 -8.96 12.50 20.83
C SER A 166 -8.40 11.15 21.28
N GLU A 167 -7.84 11.11 22.49
CA GLU A 167 -7.32 9.88 23.09
C GLU A 167 -8.40 8.78 23.16
N ALA A 168 -9.59 9.11 23.67
CA ALA A 168 -10.69 8.18 23.80
C ALA A 168 -11.10 7.59 22.45
N SER A 169 -11.30 8.44 21.44
CA SER A 169 -11.70 8.01 20.10
C SER A 169 -10.66 7.09 19.45
N VAL A 170 -9.37 7.43 19.58
CA VAL A 170 -8.28 6.62 19.00
C VAL A 170 -8.11 5.30 19.75
N ARG A 171 -8.16 5.30 21.09
CA ARG A 171 -8.02 4.07 21.89
C ARG A 171 -9.17 3.10 21.62
N GLU A 172 -10.38 3.62 21.49
CA GLU A 172 -11.52 2.78 21.13
C GLU A 172 -11.43 2.26 19.70
N LEU A 173 -11.01 3.08 18.74
CA LEU A 173 -10.77 2.61 17.37
C LEU A 173 -9.72 1.50 17.34
N LEU A 174 -8.60 1.66 18.06
CA LEU A 174 -7.58 0.62 18.19
C LEU A 174 -8.13 -0.64 18.87
N ARG A 175 -9.02 -0.50 19.86
CA ARG A 175 -9.70 -1.63 20.51
C ARG A 175 -10.57 -2.41 19.52
N ASP A 176 -11.36 -1.72 18.72
CA ASP A 176 -12.24 -2.36 17.73
C ASP A 176 -11.45 -2.98 16.59
N LEU A 177 -10.39 -2.32 16.11
CA LEU A 177 -9.46 -2.88 15.12
C LEU A 177 -8.76 -4.13 15.66
N ALA A 178 -8.28 -4.12 16.91
CA ALA A 178 -7.71 -5.29 17.54
C ALA A 178 -8.74 -6.40 17.74
N GLY A 179 -10.01 -6.06 18.02
CA GLY A 179 -11.11 -7.02 18.09
C GLY A 179 -11.34 -7.73 16.76
N VAL A 180 -11.42 -6.98 15.66
CA VAL A 180 -11.51 -7.55 14.30
C VAL A 180 -10.29 -8.41 13.99
N ALA A 181 -9.09 -7.92 14.29
CA ALA A 181 -7.85 -8.63 14.00
C ALA A 181 -7.76 -9.97 14.76
N SER A 182 -8.09 -9.96 16.06
CA SER A 182 -8.12 -11.17 16.87
C SER A 182 -9.17 -12.16 16.36
N ALA A 183 -10.38 -11.71 15.99
CA ALA A 183 -11.42 -12.58 15.45
C ALA A 183 -10.99 -13.22 14.11
N LEU A 184 -10.45 -12.42 13.19
CA LEU A 184 -9.91 -12.93 11.93
C LEU A 184 -8.78 -13.93 12.15
N GLN A 185 -7.87 -13.62 13.07
CA GLN A 185 -6.73 -14.46 13.38
C GLN A 185 -7.14 -15.81 13.99
N SER A 186 -7.98 -15.79 15.04
CA SER A 186 -8.43 -17.02 15.70
C SER A 186 -9.20 -17.92 14.76
N THR A 187 -10.07 -17.34 13.93
CA THR A 187 -10.87 -18.10 12.97
C THR A 187 -10.02 -18.67 11.84
N ALA A 188 -9.07 -17.90 11.31
CA ALA A 188 -8.16 -18.38 10.28
C ALA A 188 -7.23 -19.50 10.80
N GLU A 189 -6.74 -19.40 12.03
CA GLU A 189 -5.98 -20.47 12.70
C GLU A 189 -6.83 -21.73 12.90
N HIS A 190 -8.07 -21.57 13.40
CA HIS A 190 -8.99 -22.67 13.60
C HIS A 190 -9.29 -23.42 12.30
N HIS A 191 -9.61 -22.72 11.21
CA HIS A 191 -9.85 -23.35 9.92
C HIS A 191 -8.60 -24.03 9.33
N ARG A 192 -7.40 -23.49 9.59
CA ARG A 192 -6.15 -24.15 9.20
C ARG A 192 -5.92 -25.43 9.97
N ALA A 193 -6.14 -25.43 11.28
CA ALA A 193 -6.00 -26.60 12.13
C ALA A 193 -6.95 -27.70 11.65
N LEU A 194 -8.23 -27.37 11.41
CA LEU A 194 -9.20 -28.30 10.85
C LEU A 194 -8.78 -28.86 9.48
N ALA A 195 -8.26 -28.01 8.59
CA ALA A 195 -7.79 -28.45 7.28
C ALA A 195 -6.54 -29.35 7.38
N ALA A 196 -5.64 -29.09 8.34
CA ALA A 196 -4.48 -29.94 8.59
C ALA A 196 -4.91 -31.31 9.13
N SER A 197 -5.76 -31.36 10.14
CA SER A 197 -6.28 -32.61 10.70
C SER A 197 -7.07 -33.43 9.67
N ALA A 198 -7.85 -32.77 8.79
CA ALA A 198 -8.54 -33.45 7.71
C ALA A 198 -7.58 -34.05 6.67
N ARG A 199 -6.43 -33.41 6.40
CA ARG A 199 -5.39 -33.96 5.50
C ARG A 199 -4.66 -35.14 6.13
N GLU A 200 -4.34 -35.06 7.42
CA GLU A 200 -3.71 -36.14 8.17
C GLU A 200 -4.60 -37.38 8.19
N ALA A 201 -5.90 -37.21 8.48
CA ALA A 201 -6.87 -38.32 8.46
C ALA A 201 -7.00 -38.99 7.07
N VAL A 202 -6.83 -38.24 5.98
CA VAL A 202 -6.82 -38.79 4.61
C VAL A 202 -5.48 -39.45 4.27
N GLN A 203 -4.36 -38.94 4.78
CA GLN A 203 -3.03 -39.52 4.59
C GLN A 203 -2.84 -40.84 5.33
N ASP A 204 -3.45 -41.00 6.51
CA ASP A 204 -3.46 -42.29 7.24
C ASP A 204 -4.23 -43.40 6.49
N SER A 205 -4.90 -43.08 5.37
CA SER A 205 -5.65 -44.01 4.53
C SER A 205 -4.99 -44.35 3.18
N ALA A 206 -3.78 -43.85 2.87
CA ALA A 206 -3.08 -44.11 1.60
C ALA A 206 -1.54 -44.15 1.75
N PRO A 207 -0.80 -44.96 0.96
CA PRO A 207 0.67 -45.03 1.08
C PRO A 207 1.32 -43.74 0.54
N ALA A 208 2.26 -43.22 1.31
CA ALA A 208 2.84 -41.89 1.17
C ALA A 208 3.79 -41.73 -0.04
N THR A 209 3.62 -40.63 -0.79
CA THR A 209 4.71 -40.01 -1.57
C THR A 209 4.57 -38.50 -1.55
N GLY A 210 5.55 -37.82 -0.96
CA GLY A 210 5.71 -36.37 -1.07
C GLY A 210 6.26 -35.73 0.20
N LYS A 211 7.54 -35.38 0.19
CA LYS A 211 8.18 -34.58 1.26
C LYS A 211 7.44 -33.26 1.44
N VAL A 212 6.88 -33.06 2.63
CA VAL A 212 6.38 -31.76 3.09
C VAL A 212 7.60 -30.89 3.43
N LEU A 213 7.79 -29.82 2.66
CA LEU A 213 8.71 -28.74 3.03
C LEU A 213 8.22 -28.12 4.34
N ALA A 214 9.06 -28.19 5.38
CA ALA A 214 8.79 -27.59 6.66
C ALA A 214 8.48 -26.09 6.48
N PRO A 215 7.50 -25.54 7.23
CA PRO A 215 7.25 -24.11 7.21
C PRO A 215 8.55 -23.38 7.57
N ALA A 216 9.02 -22.54 6.64
CA ALA A 216 10.20 -21.72 6.86
C ALA A 216 10.03 -20.99 8.19
N VAL A 217 10.97 -21.26 9.10
CA VAL A 217 11.06 -20.64 10.42
C VAL A 217 10.93 -19.14 10.23
N ARG A 218 9.76 -18.62 10.64
CA ARG A 218 9.43 -17.21 10.64
C ARG A 218 10.40 -16.57 11.62
N ARG A 219 11.50 -16.02 11.12
CA ARG A 219 12.37 -15.16 11.92
C ARG A 219 11.49 -13.97 12.30
N ASP A 220 11.21 -13.84 13.60
CA ASP A 220 10.68 -12.63 14.21
C ASP A 220 11.67 -11.50 13.95
N LEU A 221 11.62 -10.93 12.74
CA LEU A 221 12.18 -9.62 12.49
C LEU A 221 11.43 -8.67 13.43
N ASP A 222 12.19 -7.92 14.22
CA ASP A 222 11.64 -6.84 15.05
C ASP A 222 10.70 -6.00 14.17
N PHE A 223 9.46 -5.78 14.63
CA PHE A 223 8.46 -5.03 13.87
C PHE A 223 8.98 -3.66 13.43
N GLN A 224 9.86 -3.03 14.22
CA GLN A 224 10.50 -1.79 13.81
C GLN A 224 11.44 -1.97 12.62
N GLN A 225 12.14 -3.10 12.52
CA GLN A 225 12.98 -3.45 11.38
C GLN A 225 12.13 -3.67 10.12
N PHE A 226 10.96 -4.29 10.25
CA PHE A 226 10.00 -4.42 9.15
C PHE A 226 9.50 -3.06 8.65
N VAL A 227 9.08 -2.16 9.55
CA VAL A 227 8.67 -0.80 9.19
C VAL A 227 9.83 -0.04 8.52
N ARG A 228 11.08 -0.26 8.96
CA ARG A 228 12.28 0.34 8.35
C ARG A 228 12.51 -0.15 6.92
N ILE A 229 12.40 -1.46 6.67
CA ILE A 229 12.52 -2.04 5.33
C ILE A 229 11.46 -1.46 4.39
N ARG A 230 10.21 -1.36 4.86
CA ARG A 230 9.10 -0.82 4.06
C ARG A 230 9.25 0.66 3.73
N GLU A 231 9.74 1.46 4.68
CA GLU A 231 10.01 2.88 4.45
C GLU A 231 11.17 3.08 3.46
N GLU A 232 12.25 2.32 3.61
CA GLU A 232 13.41 2.39 2.72
C GLU A 232 13.00 2.01 1.29
N PHE A 233 12.20 0.95 1.12
CA PHE A 233 11.65 0.61 -0.19
C PHE A 233 10.72 1.72 -0.73
N SER A 234 9.82 2.24 0.08
CA SER A 234 8.93 3.35 -0.30
C SER A 234 9.69 4.59 -0.73
N ARG A 235 10.82 4.89 -0.09
CA ARG A 235 11.71 5.99 -0.45
C ARG A 235 12.39 5.72 -1.80
N ARG A 236 13.02 4.55 -1.96
CA ARG A 236 13.69 4.15 -3.21
C ARG A 236 12.72 4.14 -4.39
N TRP A 237 11.51 3.63 -4.19
CA TRP A 237 10.47 3.65 -5.21
C TRP A 237 10.08 5.08 -5.62
N VAL A 238 9.94 6.01 -4.67
CA VAL A 238 9.65 7.41 -5.00
C VAL A 238 10.79 8.02 -5.81
N VAL A 239 12.04 7.73 -5.46
CA VAL A 239 13.22 8.18 -6.22
C VAL A 239 13.18 7.61 -7.63
N HIS A 240 12.94 6.30 -7.78
CA HIS A 240 12.80 5.62 -9.06
C HIS A 240 11.74 6.28 -9.94
N ASN A 241 10.50 6.38 -9.45
CA ASN A 241 9.42 7.02 -10.21
C ASN A 241 9.74 8.48 -10.56
N THR A 242 10.41 9.21 -9.67
CA THR A 242 10.77 10.61 -9.95
C THR A 242 11.81 10.70 -11.05
N LEU A 243 12.84 9.84 -11.02
CA LEU A 243 13.88 9.78 -12.04
C LEU A 243 13.30 9.38 -13.40
N VAL A 244 12.48 8.33 -13.43
CA VAL A 244 11.84 7.82 -14.67
C VAL A 244 10.89 8.86 -15.28
N ILE A 245 10.07 9.52 -14.46
CA ILE A 245 9.17 10.58 -14.95
C ILE A 245 9.99 11.79 -15.43
N ALA A 246 11.00 12.22 -14.67
CA ALA A 246 11.85 13.34 -15.06
C ALA A 246 12.60 13.07 -16.38
N SER A 247 13.16 11.86 -16.55
CA SER A 247 13.83 11.48 -17.80
C SER A 247 12.84 11.43 -18.97
N GLY A 248 11.62 10.95 -18.76
CA GLY A 248 10.56 10.98 -19.78
C GLY A 248 10.15 12.40 -20.18
N VAL A 249 9.99 13.31 -19.21
CA VAL A 249 9.66 14.73 -19.48
C VAL A 249 10.79 15.44 -20.21
N VAL A 250 12.05 15.23 -19.81
CA VAL A 250 13.22 15.79 -20.51
C VAL A 250 13.29 15.27 -21.95
N GLY A 251 13.02 13.98 -22.16
CA GLY A 251 12.95 13.39 -23.50
C GLY A 251 11.84 14.01 -24.36
N LEU A 252 10.65 14.22 -23.80
CA LEU A 252 9.53 14.88 -24.50
C LEU A 252 9.82 16.34 -24.84
N LEU A 253 10.39 17.11 -23.90
CA LEU A 253 10.76 18.51 -24.13
C LEU A 253 11.89 18.63 -25.17
N GLY A 254 12.88 17.72 -25.13
CA GLY A 254 13.94 17.64 -26.13
C GLY A 254 13.41 17.29 -27.52
N GLY A 255 12.50 16.32 -27.63
CA GLY A 255 11.82 15.97 -28.88
C GLY A 255 10.93 17.09 -29.42
N GLY A 256 10.21 17.79 -28.54
CA GLY A 256 9.40 18.95 -28.91
C GLY A 256 10.24 20.13 -29.40
N LEU A 257 11.33 20.46 -28.71
CA LEU A 257 12.29 21.48 -29.14
C LEU A 257 12.91 21.14 -30.50
N TRP A 258 13.27 19.87 -30.71
CA TRP A 258 13.79 19.39 -31.99
C TRP A 258 12.77 19.52 -33.13
N LEU A 259 11.50 19.15 -32.90
CA LEU A 259 10.42 19.34 -33.89
C LEU A 259 10.21 20.81 -34.26
N VAL A 260 10.41 21.73 -33.31
CA VAL A 260 10.35 23.18 -33.57
C VAL A 260 11.55 23.64 -34.38
N LEU A 261 12.76 23.20 -34.04
CA LEU A 261 14.00 23.57 -34.73
C LEU A 261 14.08 23.01 -36.16
N ARG A 262 13.48 21.85 -36.43
CA ARG A 262 13.42 21.23 -37.78
C ARG A 262 12.53 21.99 -38.77
N ARG A 263 11.74 22.98 -38.32
CA ARG A 263 10.96 23.85 -39.21
C ARG A 263 11.80 24.96 -39.86
N GLY A 264 13.05 25.16 -39.45
CA GLY A 264 14.01 26.05 -40.12
C GLY A 264 14.84 25.30 -41.19
N PRO A 265 15.45 26.02 -42.16
CA PRO A 265 16.39 25.41 -43.09
C PRO A 265 17.58 24.81 -42.31
N PRO A 266 17.96 23.55 -42.56
CA PRO A 266 19.07 22.93 -41.83
C PRO A 266 20.36 23.70 -42.15
N PRO A 267 21.20 24.03 -41.15
CA PRO A 267 22.53 24.56 -41.41
C PRO A 267 23.34 23.53 -42.21
N GLU A 268 24.07 24.00 -43.23
CA GLU A 268 24.86 23.13 -44.12
C GLU A 268 25.81 22.24 -43.29
N GLY A 269 25.75 20.92 -43.52
CA GLY A 269 26.58 19.92 -42.84
C GLY A 269 25.95 19.25 -41.61
N TRP A 270 24.73 19.60 -41.20
CA TRP A 270 24.04 18.96 -40.07
C TRP A 270 23.10 17.83 -40.51
N ASP A 271 23.65 16.65 -40.77
CA ASP A 271 22.88 15.41 -41.01
C ASP A 271 22.70 14.57 -39.72
N LEU A 272 22.44 15.25 -38.59
CA LEU A 272 22.26 14.66 -37.26
C LEU A 272 20.79 14.66 -36.83
N ALA A 273 19.86 14.58 -37.79
CA ALA A 273 18.41 14.73 -37.57
C ALA A 273 17.77 13.69 -36.63
N GLY A 274 18.52 12.75 -36.06
CA GLY A 274 18.03 11.84 -35.02
C GLY A 274 18.89 11.78 -33.76
N VAL A 275 20.07 12.41 -33.73
CA VAL A 275 21.04 12.24 -32.64
C VAL A 275 20.57 12.81 -31.31
N PRO A 276 19.93 14.00 -31.23
CA PRO A 276 19.39 14.49 -29.96
C PRO A 276 18.27 13.59 -29.41
N PHE A 277 17.43 13.05 -30.30
CA PHE A 277 16.35 12.15 -29.93
C PHE A 277 16.89 10.78 -29.47
N ALA A 278 17.82 10.20 -30.22
CA ALA A 278 18.50 8.96 -29.87
C ALA A 278 19.27 9.10 -28.55
N ALA A 279 20.01 10.20 -28.35
CA ALA A 279 20.74 10.46 -27.11
C ALA A 279 19.78 10.64 -25.91
N ALA A 280 18.67 11.37 -26.06
CA ALA A 280 17.67 11.53 -25.01
C ALA A 280 17.00 10.20 -24.66
N PHE A 281 16.66 9.38 -25.67
CA PHE A 281 16.09 8.05 -25.46
C PHE A 281 17.08 7.12 -24.78
N THR A 282 18.33 7.09 -25.22
CA THR A 282 19.38 6.24 -24.65
C THR A 282 19.68 6.65 -23.20
N PHE A 283 19.72 7.96 -22.92
CA PHE A 283 19.86 8.47 -21.56
C PHE A 283 18.68 8.09 -20.67
N ALA A 284 17.44 8.20 -21.17
CA ALA A 284 16.25 7.77 -20.44
C ALA A 284 16.24 6.26 -20.17
N SER A 285 16.60 5.44 -21.15
CA SER A 285 16.72 3.98 -21.02
C SER A 285 17.82 3.58 -20.03
N LEU A 286 18.99 4.21 -20.09
CA LEU A 286 20.08 3.98 -19.13
C LEU A 286 19.71 4.43 -17.72
N THR A 287 19.03 5.58 -17.59
CA THR A 287 18.52 6.07 -16.30
C THR A 287 17.49 5.11 -15.73
N TYR A 288 16.58 4.58 -16.56
CA TYR A 288 15.62 3.57 -16.16
C TYR A 288 16.31 2.28 -15.70
N MET A 289 17.22 1.73 -16.51
CA MET A 289 17.99 0.52 -16.18
C MET A 289 18.77 0.67 -14.88
N PHE A 290 19.54 1.75 -14.75
CA PHE A 290 20.29 2.07 -13.54
C PHE A 290 19.37 2.23 -12.33
N SER A 291 18.26 2.96 -12.51
CA SER A 291 17.32 3.18 -11.43
C SER A 291 16.61 1.89 -11.02
N ALA A 292 16.23 1.03 -11.96
CA ALA A 292 15.65 -0.28 -11.67
C ALA A 292 16.63 -1.14 -10.88
N TYR A 293 17.87 -1.27 -11.37
CA TYR A 293 18.90 -2.10 -10.77
C TYR A 293 19.26 -1.70 -9.33
N PHE A 294 19.29 -0.40 -9.03
CA PHE A 294 19.69 0.08 -7.68
C PHE A 294 18.51 0.37 -6.75
N GLN A 295 17.35 0.76 -7.27
CA GLN A 295 16.22 1.22 -6.45
C GLN A 295 15.14 0.15 -6.25
N LEU A 296 15.09 -0.89 -7.09
CA LEU A 296 14.08 -1.95 -7.01
C LEU A 296 14.58 -3.23 -6.32
N LEU A 297 15.76 -3.19 -5.69
CA LEU A 297 16.22 -4.26 -4.81
C LEU A 297 15.40 -4.28 -3.51
N CYS A 298 15.00 -5.48 -3.08
CA CYS A 298 14.37 -5.66 -1.78
C CYS A 298 15.35 -5.26 -0.65
N PRO A 299 15.03 -4.30 0.24
CA PRO A 299 15.94 -3.93 1.31
C PRO A 299 16.09 -5.01 2.40
N GLY A 300 15.20 -6.01 2.41
CA GLY A 300 15.25 -7.14 3.35
C GLY A 300 16.20 -8.26 2.92
N CYS A 301 16.19 -8.65 1.64
CA CYS A 301 16.98 -9.78 1.14
C CYS A 301 18.02 -9.40 0.06
N GLY A 302 17.98 -8.18 -0.46
CA GLY A 302 18.90 -7.70 -1.51
C GLY A 302 18.58 -8.18 -2.92
N ASN A 303 17.58 -9.05 -3.10
CA ASN A 303 17.21 -9.58 -4.42
C ASN A 303 16.47 -8.55 -5.26
N ASP A 304 16.65 -8.66 -6.58
CA ASP A 304 15.92 -7.87 -7.57
C ASP A 304 14.44 -8.27 -7.59
N LEU A 305 13.56 -7.27 -7.61
CA LEU A 305 12.11 -7.47 -7.69
C LEU A 305 11.61 -7.51 -9.14
N HIS A 306 12.49 -7.27 -10.12
CA HIS A 306 12.17 -7.29 -11.54
C HIS A 306 12.16 -8.70 -12.16
N ASP A 307 12.87 -9.65 -11.56
CA ASP A 307 13.03 -11.04 -12.07
C ASP A 307 11.82 -11.95 -11.80
N TYR A 308 10.76 -11.45 -11.16
CA TYR A 308 9.54 -12.22 -10.96
C TYR A 308 8.53 -11.96 -12.09
N ASP A 309 8.88 -12.46 -13.28
CA ASP A 309 7.95 -12.58 -14.40
C ASP A 309 6.91 -13.66 -14.05
N ASN A 310 5.67 -13.23 -13.82
CA ASN A 310 4.51 -14.12 -13.93
C ASN A 310 4.48 -14.61 -15.38
N THR A 311 4.74 -15.89 -15.60
CA THR A 311 4.51 -16.59 -16.87
C THR A 311 3.02 -16.74 -17.24
N ASP A 312 2.15 -15.81 -16.80
CA ASP A 312 0.75 -15.74 -17.17
C ASP A 312 0.56 -14.66 -18.25
N SER A 313 0.74 -15.11 -19.49
CA SER A 313 0.20 -14.72 -20.82
C SER A 313 -0.51 -13.38 -21.11
N ASP A 314 -0.49 -12.34 -20.28
CA ASP A 314 -1.02 -11.02 -20.64
C ASP A 314 -0.02 -9.93 -20.21
N GLY A 315 0.81 -9.51 -21.18
CA GLY A 315 1.95 -8.59 -21.03
C GLY A 315 1.64 -7.17 -20.55
N ALA A 316 1.20 -7.05 -19.30
CA ALA A 316 1.35 -5.85 -18.49
C ALA A 316 2.19 -6.22 -17.26
N PRO A 317 3.32 -5.53 -16.99
CA PRO A 317 4.07 -5.73 -15.76
C PRO A 317 3.24 -5.22 -14.59
N ASN A 318 2.34 -6.07 -14.11
CA ASN A 318 1.57 -5.87 -12.90
C ASN A 318 2.50 -6.20 -11.72
N LEU A 319 3.49 -5.34 -11.49
CA LEU A 319 4.27 -5.32 -10.26
C LEU A 319 3.32 -4.99 -9.09
N SER A 320 2.57 -5.98 -8.60
CA SER A 320 1.94 -5.97 -7.29
C SER A 320 3.04 -6.12 -6.23
N LEU A 321 3.89 -5.10 -6.16
CA LEU A 321 5.04 -4.90 -5.27
C LEU A 321 4.65 -4.72 -3.79
N ASP A 322 3.54 -5.33 -3.38
CA ASP A 322 3.09 -5.30 -2.00
C ASP A 322 3.96 -6.25 -1.15
N ARG A 323 4.59 -7.27 -1.75
CA ARG A 323 5.52 -8.19 -1.07
C ARG A 323 6.74 -8.53 -1.91
N CYS A 324 7.85 -8.84 -1.24
CA CYS A 324 9.00 -9.44 -1.88
C CYS A 324 8.74 -10.93 -2.14
N PRO A 325 8.87 -11.43 -3.38
CA PRO A 325 8.65 -12.83 -3.71
C PRO A 325 9.71 -13.75 -3.09
N HIS A 326 10.92 -13.24 -2.80
CA HIS A 326 12.02 -14.04 -2.28
C HIS A 326 12.02 -14.20 -0.76
N CYS A 327 11.50 -13.22 -0.01
CA CYS A 327 11.52 -13.24 1.45
C CYS A 327 10.15 -13.02 2.12
N ASP A 328 9.07 -12.92 1.35
CA ASP A 328 7.68 -12.68 1.80
C ASP A 328 7.54 -11.41 2.69
N VAL A 329 8.54 -10.53 2.68
CA VAL A 329 8.50 -9.25 3.41
C VAL A 329 7.57 -8.29 2.66
N VAL A 330 6.61 -7.69 3.37
CA VAL A 330 5.71 -6.69 2.81
C VAL A 330 6.47 -5.39 2.55
N LEU A 331 6.39 -4.88 1.32
CA LEU A 331 7.13 -3.73 0.83
C LEU A 331 6.28 -2.45 0.70
N ARG A 332 4.93 -2.56 0.70
CA ARG A 332 3.98 -1.42 0.60
C ARG A 332 2.77 -1.55 1.51
#